data_AF-A0A915ACD8-F1
#
_entry.id   AF-A0A915ACD8-F1
#
_cell.length_a   1.000
_cell.length_b   1.000
_cell.length_c   1.000
_cell.angle_alpha   90.00
_cell.angle_beta   90.00
_cell.angle_gamma   90.00
#
_symmetry.space_group_name_H-M   'P 1'
#
loop_
_entity.id
_entity.type
_entity.pdbx_description
1 polymer ?
#
loop_
_entity_poly.entity_id
_entity_poly.type
_entity_poly.pdbx_seq_one_letter_code
_entity_poly.pdbx_strand_id
1 'polypeptide(L)'
;MKKRIDGAWNKLTEKQREDYGVAFKDSFATHWSDLFNDLSSEHVEYVVDSYYHAITARFPRYRYRCGWDALLFFIPITYFPTEIVDLAMKYFFEPKVKPDAVENERCK
;
A
#
# COMPACT_ATOMS: atom_id res chain seq x y z
N MET A 1 1.30 6.41 11.00
CA MET A 1 1.61 5.01 10.65
C MET A 1 2.65 4.37 11.57
N LYS A 2 3.77 5.03 11.88
CA LYS A 2 4.87 4.55 12.76
C LYS A 2 4.41 3.83 14.05
N LYS A 3 3.56 4.46 14.87
CA LYS A 3 3.02 3.83 16.10
C LYS A 3 2.33 2.47 15.89
N ARG A 4 1.65 2.28 14.75
CA ARG A 4 0.98 0.99 14.42
C ARG A 4 2.01 -0.07 14.07
N ILE A 5 3.08 0.32 13.37
CA ILE A 5 4.20 -0.55 13.01
C ILE A 5 4.98 -0.93 14.26
N ASP A 6 5.24 0.01 15.18
CA ASP A 6 5.86 -0.28 16.47
C ASP A 6 5.02 -1.25 17.31
N GLY A 7 3.69 -1.04 17.33
CA GLY A 7 2.78 -1.95 18.03
C GLY A 7 2.78 -3.37 17.44
N ALA A 8 2.91 -3.51 16.12
CA ALA A 8 3.06 -4.81 15.46
C ALA A 8 4.44 -5.43 15.75
N TRP A 9 5.50 -4.63 15.68
CA TRP A 9 6.88 -5.03 15.93
C TRP A 9 7.08 -5.60 17.35
N ASN A 10 6.46 -4.96 18.34
CA ASN A 10 6.56 -5.39 19.73
C ASN A 10 5.85 -6.73 19.99
N LYS A 11 4.91 -7.13 19.13
CA LYS A 11 4.21 -8.42 19.22
C LYS A 11 4.96 -9.57 18.52
N LEU A 12 5.96 -9.25 17.71
CA LEU A 12 6.76 -10.27 17.01
C LEU A 12 7.65 -11.02 18.00
N THR A 13 7.88 -12.29 17.70
CA THR A 13 8.91 -13.11 18.36
C THR A 13 10.30 -12.63 17.99
N GLU A 14 11.31 -12.96 18.80
CA GLU A 14 12.68 -12.48 18.58
C GLU A 14 13.23 -12.93 17.22
N LYS A 15 13.01 -14.20 16.85
CA LYS A 15 13.38 -14.71 15.52
C LYS A 15 12.77 -13.89 14.38
N GLN A 16 11.49 -13.51 14.49
CA GLN A 16 10.84 -12.71 13.46
C GLN A 16 11.45 -11.29 13.37
N ARG A 17 11.85 -10.71 14.50
CA ARG A 17 12.51 -9.40 14.50
C ARG A 17 13.88 -9.47 13.83
N GLU A 18 14.64 -10.54 14.07
CA GLU A 18 15.90 -10.82 13.37
C GLU A 18 15.67 -11.06 11.88
N ASP A 19 14.62 -11.81 11.49
CA ASP A 19 14.31 -12.09 10.08
C ASP A 19 13.96 -10.80 9.29
N TYR A 20 13.26 -9.84 9.92
CA TYR A 20 12.92 -8.59 9.25
C TYR A 20 14.04 -7.54 9.33
N GLY A 21 14.69 -7.40 10.48
CA GLY A 21 15.66 -6.35 10.74
C GLY A 21 15.03 -5.01 11.12
N VAL A 22 15.69 -4.28 12.03
CA VAL A 22 15.24 -2.95 12.48
C VAL A 22 15.35 -1.92 11.35
N ALA A 23 16.40 -2.02 10.52
CA ALA A 23 16.62 -1.12 9.39
C ALA A 23 15.48 -1.21 8.36
N PHE A 24 15.01 -2.43 8.04
CA PHE A 24 13.86 -2.64 7.18
C PHE A 24 12.60 -2.03 7.76
N LYS A 25 12.32 -2.28 9.05
CA LYS A 25 11.14 -1.76 9.74
C LYS A 25 11.05 -0.24 9.67
N ASP A 26 12.15 0.47 9.97
CA ASP A 26 12.16 1.93 9.98
C ASP A 26 12.07 2.54 8.57
N SER A 27 12.76 1.91 7.60
CA SER A 27 12.68 2.28 6.19
C SER A 27 11.26 2.10 5.65
N PHE A 28 10.66 0.94 5.91
CA PHE A 28 9.28 0.63 5.55
C PHE A 28 8.31 1.63 6.19
N ALA A 29 8.44 1.92 7.48
CA ALA A 29 7.53 2.83 8.17
C ALA A 29 7.56 4.26 7.60
N THR A 30 8.73 4.71 7.16
CA THR A 30 8.90 6.03 6.54
C THR A 30 8.35 6.02 5.12
N HIS A 31 8.81 5.08 4.29
CA HIS A 31 8.38 4.98 2.89
C HIS A 31 6.87 4.82 2.75
N TRP A 32 6.25 3.99 3.59
CA TRP A 32 4.80 3.81 3.57
C TRP A 32 4.05 5.07 4.02
N SER A 33 4.59 5.82 4.97
CA SER A 33 3.98 7.09 5.37
C SER A 33 4.00 8.10 4.23
N ASP A 34 5.13 8.21 3.52
CA ASP A 34 5.30 9.14 2.40
C ASP A 34 4.41 8.74 1.23
N LEU A 35 4.40 7.46 0.87
CA LEU A 35 3.57 6.93 -0.21
C LEU A 35 2.08 7.18 0.01
N PHE A 36 1.59 6.95 1.23
CA PHE A 36 0.20 7.25 1.56
C PHE A 36 -0.09 8.76 1.51
N ASN A 37 0.81 9.61 1.98
CA ASN A 37 0.62 11.05 1.89
C ASN A 37 0.54 11.51 0.43
N ASP A 38 1.37 10.96 -0.46
CA ASP A 38 1.42 11.35 -1.87
C ASP A 38 0.24 10.81 -2.70
N LEU A 39 -0.19 9.57 -2.43
CA LEU A 39 -1.27 8.92 -3.19
C LEU A 39 -2.66 9.23 -2.62
N SER A 40 -2.77 9.55 -1.34
CA SER A 40 -4.08 9.81 -0.73
C SER A 40 -4.59 11.21 -1.07
N SER A 41 -5.88 11.29 -1.34
CA SER A 41 -6.58 12.56 -1.45
C SER A 41 -6.99 13.05 -0.07
N GLU A 42 -6.77 14.34 0.22
CA GLU A 42 -7.25 14.98 1.47
C GLU A 42 -8.79 15.10 1.51
N HIS A 43 -9.44 15.02 0.34
CA HIS A 43 -10.88 15.17 0.18
C HIS A 43 -11.66 13.89 0.51
N VAL A 44 -12.08 13.77 1.77
CA VAL A 44 -12.97 12.68 2.22
C VAL A 44 -14.37 12.81 1.61
N GLU A 45 -14.79 14.01 1.19
CA GLU A 45 -16.09 14.24 0.55
C GLU A 45 -16.35 13.33 -0.65
N TYR A 46 -15.33 12.96 -1.44
CA TYR A 46 -15.51 12.09 -2.61
C TYR A 46 -16.10 10.73 -2.26
N VAL A 47 -15.72 10.20 -1.08
CA VAL A 47 -16.26 8.94 -0.56
C VAL A 47 -17.69 9.17 -0.07
N VAL A 48 -17.92 10.24 0.70
CA VAL A 48 -19.23 10.58 1.26
C VAL A 48 -20.27 10.79 0.16
N ASP A 49 -19.95 11.58 -0.87
CA ASP A 49 -20.83 11.86 -2.00
C ASP A 49 -21.15 10.60 -2.81
N SER A 50 -20.16 9.71 -2.96
CA SER A 50 -20.37 8.42 -3.63
C SER A 50 -21.37 7.55 -2.86
N TYR A 51 -21.25 7.48 -1.53
CA TYR A 51 -22.22 6.78 -0.69
C TYR A 51 -23.59 7.46 -0.69
N TYR A 52 -23.63 8.79 -0.61
CA TYR A 52 -24.87 9.55 -0.65
C TYR A 52 -25.62 9.28 -1.96
N HIS A 53 -24.94 9.34 -3.10
CA HIS A 53 -25.53 9.00 -4.39
C HIS A 53 -25.98 7.53 -4.45
N ALA A 54 -25.20 6.59 -3.89
CA ALA A 54 -25.56 5.17 -3.89
C ALA A 54 -26.87 4.88 -3.15
N ILE A 55 -27.15 5.58 -2.05
CA ILE A 55 -28.33 5.34 -1.22
C ILE A 55 -29.55 6.11 -1.71
N THR A 56 -29.35 7.29 -2.33
CA THR A 56 -30.46 8.19 -2.72
C THR A 56 -30.84 8.10 -4.19
N ALA A 57 -29.99 7.56 -5.06
CA ALA A 57 -30.28 7.50 -6.49
C ALA A 57 -31.42 6.54 -6.83
N ARG A 58 -32.30 6.96 -7.74
CA ARG A 58 -33.30 6.07 -8.36
C ARG A 58 -32.66 4.91 -9.14
N PHE A 59 -31.47 5.14 -9.70
CA PHE A 59 -30.69 4.15 -10.44
C PHE A 59 -29.21 4.22 -9.99
N PRO A 60 -28.83 3.56 -8.88
CA PRO A 60 -27.46 3.60 -8.37
C PRO A 60 -26.50 2.88 -9.32
N ARG A 61 -25.22 3.28 -9.27
CA ARG A 61 -24.17 2.61 -10.07
C ARG A 61 -23.78 1.29 -9.42
N TYR A 62 -23.48 0.27 -10.23
CA TYR A 62 -22.99 -1.01 -9.70
C TYR A 62 -21.60 -0.89 -9.06
N ARG A 63 -20.76 0.04 -9.54
CA ARG A 63 -19.42 0.29 -9.01
C ARG A 63 -19.13 1.78 -8.88
N TYR A 64 -18.95 2.23 -7.65
CA TYR A 64 -18.48 3.58 -7.32
C TYR A 64 -16.96 3.60 -7.26
N ARG A 65 -16.37 4.66 -7.79
CA ARG A 65 -14.92 4.83 -7.92
C ARG A 65 -14.61 6.16 -7.27
N CYS A 66 -14.07 6.11 -6.07
CA CYS A 66 -13.82 7.28 -5.24
C CYS A 66 -12.35 7.64 -5.35
N GLY A 67 -12.05 8.93 -5.59
CA GLY A 67 -10.68 9.40 -5.71
C GLY A 67 -10.09 9.29 -7.11
N TRP A 68 -9.07 10.10 -7.34
CA TRP A 68 -8.35 10.17 -8.61
C TRP A 68 -7.40 8.98 -8.77
N ASP A 69 -6.82 8.50 -7.67
CA ASP A 69 -5.97 7.31 -7.58
C ASP A 69 -6.71 6.07 -8.09
N ALA A 70 -7.98 5.89 -7.68
CA ALA A 70 -8.82 4.81 -8.18
C ALA A 70 -8.99 4.90 -9.70
N LEU A 71 -9.32 6.09 -10.22
CA LEU A 71 -9.67 6.30 -11.63
C LEU A 71 -8.47 6.26 -12.57
N LEU A 72 -7.36 6.90 -12.19
CA LEU A 72 -6.20 7.11 -13.06
C LEU A 72 -5.09 6.09 -12.83
N PHE A 73 -5.03 5.46 -11.66
CA PHE A 73 -3.97 4.51 -11.34
C PHE A 73 -4.50 3.08 -11.24
N PHE A 74 -5.33 2.79 -10.24
CA PHE A 74 -5.71 1.41 -9.94
C PHE A 74 -6.56 0.76 -11.03
N ILE A 75 -7.52 1.48 -11.60
CA ILE A 75 -8.40 0.91 -12.63
C ILE A 75 -7.66 0.63 -13.94
N PRO A 76 -6.86 1.55 -14.50
CA PRO A 76 -6.05 1.25 -15.67
C PRO A 76 -5.15 0.03 -15.46
N ILE A 77 -4.53 -0.09 -14.28
CA ILE A 77 -3.67 -1.25 -13.93
C ILE A 77 -4.44 -2.57 -14.06
N THR A 78 -5.73 -2.62 -13.69
CA THR A 78 -6.52 -3.87 -13.80
C THR A 78 -6.76 -4.36 -15.22
N TYR A 79 -6.56 -3.52 -16.23
CA TYR A 79 -6.70 -3.93 -17.63
C TYR A 79 -5.41 -4.46 -18.26
N PHE A 80 -4.26 -4.33 -17.58
CA PHE A 80 -2.98 -4.83 -18.09
C PHE A 80 -2.77 -6.32 -17.77
N PRO A 81 -2.00 -7.05 -18.59
CA PRO A 81 -1.54 -8.40 -18.28
C PRO A 81 -0.78 -8.47 -16.95
N THR A 82 -0.97 -9.54 -16.20
CA THR A 82 -0.33 -9.76 -14.90
C THR A 82 1.19 -9.61 -14.95
N GLU A 83 1.83 -10.10 -16.02
CA GLU A 83 3.28 -10.03 -16.22
C GLU A 83 3.80 -8.58 -16.27
N ILE A 84 3.07 -7.68 -16.94
CA ILE A 84 3.44 -6.27 -17.06
C ILE A 84 3.24 -5.57 -15.71
N VAL A 85 2.15 -5.87 -15.03
CA VAL A 85 1.86 -5.32 -13.70
C VAL A 85 2.93 -5.76 -12.70
N ASP A 86 3.30 -7.04 -12.67
CA ASP A 86 4.33 -7.55 -11.77
C ASP A 86 5.70 -6.91 -12.04
N LEU A 87 6.06 -6.74 -13.32
CA LEU A 87 7.30 -6.06 -13.71
C LEU A 87 7.30 -4.58 -13.28
N ALA A 88 6.21 -3.87 -13.53
CA ALA A 88 6.04 -2.48 -13.13
C ALA A 88 6.08 -2.35 -11.60
N MET A 89 5.37 -3.21 -10.88
CA MET A 89 5.33 -3.21 -9.42
C MET A 89 6.73 -3.46 -8.83
N LYS A 90 7.47 -4.42 -9.39
CA LYS A 90 8.85 -4.66 -9.01
C LYS A 90 9.72 -3.43 -9.24
N TYR A 91 9.56 -2.73 -10.36
CA TYR A 91 10.39 -1.56 -10.66
C TYR A 91 10.05 -0.33 -9.79
N PHE A 92 8.76 -0.05 -9.56
CA PHE A 92 8.31 1.15 -8.85
C PHE A 92 8.29 1.00 -7.33
N PHE A 93 8.03 -0.21 -6.81
CA PHE A 93 7.81 -0.44 -5.38
C PHE A 93 8.86 -1.35 -4.74
N GLU A 94 10.03 -1.56 -5.36
CA GLU A 94 11.12 -2.29 -4.70
C GLU A 94 11.57 -1.53 -3.45
N PRO A 95 11.51 -2.16 -2.26
CA PRO A 95 11.93 -1.49 -1.04
C PRO A 95 13.44 -1.26 -1.08
N LYS A 96 13.86 -0.06 -0.67
CA LYS A 96 15.29 0.33 -0.65
C LYS A 96 16.13 -0.55 0.26
N VAL A 97 15.52 -1.04 1.35
CA VAL A 97 16.11 -1.98 2.30
C VAL A 97 15.33 -3.28 2.19
N LYS A 98 16.03 -4.41 2.11
CA LYS A 98 15.41 -5.74 2.11
C LYS A 98 15.38 -6.27 3.55
N PRO A 99 14.47 -7.20 3.87
CA PRO A 99 14.50 -7.84 5.17
C PRO A 99 15.77 -8.68 5.32
N ASP A 100 16.35 -8.68 6.52
CA ASP A 100 17.62 -9.32 6.84
C ASP A 100 17.63 -10.82 6.49
N ALA A 101 16.50 -11.52 6.59
CA ALA A 101 16.36 -12.92 6.18
C ALA A 101 16.71 -13.14 4.71
N VAL A 102 16.31 -12.22 3.82
CA VAL A 102 16.58 -12.32 2.38
C VAL A 102 18.04 -12.00 2.08
N GLU A 103 18.67 -11.12 2.85
CA GLU A 103 20.10 -10.83 2.72
C GLU A 103 20.96 -12.01 3.23
N ASN A 104 20.55 -12.62 4.35
CA ASN A 104 21.22 -13.78 4.94
C ASN A 104 21.18 -15.02 4.04
N GLU A 105 20.11 -15.20 3.25
CA GLU A 105 20.02 -16.28 2.26
C GLU A 105 20.89 -16.03 1.02
N ARG A 106 21.21 -14.77 0.67
CA ARG A 106 22.10 -14.44 -0.46
C ARG A 106 23.58 -14.62 -0.13
N CYS A 107 23.96 -14.57 1.15
CA CYS A 107 25.35 -14.72 1.60
C CYS A 107 25.77 -16.17 1.89
N LYS A 108 24.86 -17.14 1.70
CA LYS A 108 25.15 -18.58 1.75
C LYS A 108 25.41 -19.11 0.34
#